data_AF-A0A356QJX1-F1
#
_entry.id   AF-A0A356QJX1-F1
#
_cell.length_a   1.000
_cell.length_b   1.000
_cell.length_c   1.000
_cell.angle_alpha   90.00
_cell.angle_beta   90.00
_cell.angle_gamma   90.00
#
_symmetry.space_group_name_H-M   'P 1'
#
loop_
_entity.id
_entity.type
_entity.pdbx_description
1 polymer ?
#
loop_
_entity_poly.entity_id
_entity_poly.type
_entity_poly.pdbx_seq_one_letter_code
_entity_poly.pdbx_strand_id
1 'polypeptide(L)'
;MSQQALENVFQEWQNNEALAEQMIPLVGQLYRQNNVVATMFGRSLIKRSVIRILKDHRFVRKIEGTELSVEDTYPIVKAMSEMNLGPAHVDVGKLAVSFKRQGGGDLDAFLRHELGEIIDGFQPGGNKGEPQDVVLYGFGRIGRLLARVMVEKAGGGNLLRLRAIVVRGRGDVAKDLEKRASLLRRDSVHGPFDGTIAVDADARTLTINGNVVQVIYADSPSEIDYTTYDIHNAVIVDNTGIWRDEAGLGQHL
;
A
#
# COMPACT_ATOMS: atom_id res chain seq x y z
N MET A 1 -25.10 27.76 -20.99
CA MET A 1 -25.36 26.31 -21.22
C MET A 1 -26.85 26.08 -21.03
N SER A 2 -27.50 25.27 -21.86
CA SER A 2 -28.92 24.94 -21.67
C SER A 2 -29.12 24.08 -20.42
N GLN A 3 -30.32 24.07 -19.84
CA GLN A 3 -30.66 23.26 -18.68
C GLN A 3 -30.38 21.76 -18.93
N GLN A 4 -30.68 21.30 -20.15
CA GLN A 4 -30.39 19.94 -20.58
C GLN A 4 -28.89 19.62 -20.69
N ALA A 5 -28.05 20.60 -21.05
CA ALA A 5 -26.60 20.42 -21.04
C ALA A 5 -26.05 20.31 -19.61
N LEU A 6 -26.65 21.01 -18.64
CA LEU A 6 -26.26 20.90 -17.22
C LEU A 6 -26.66 19.56 -16.61
N GLU A 7 -27.86 19.07 -16.93
CA GLU A 7 -28.34 17.74 -16.50
C GLU A 7 -27.44 16.61 -17.04
N ASN A 8 -27.01 16.71 -18.30
CA ASN A 8 -26.09 15.75 -18.90
C ASN A 8 -24.74 15.67 -18.17
N VAL A 9 -24.17 16.82 -17.78
CA VAL A 9 -22.89 16.87 -17.05
C VAL A 9 -23.02 16.22 -15.67
N PHE A 10 -24.14 16.46 -14.98
CA PHE A 10 -24.36 15.86 -13.66
C PHE A 10 -24.60 14.35 -13.76
N GLN A 11 -25.34 13.90 -14.77
CA GLN A 11 -25.57 12.48 -15.02
C GLN A 11 -24.28 11.74 -15.37
N GLU A 12 -23.43 12.32 -16.21
CA GLU A 12 -22.10 11.76 -16.54
C GLU A 12 -21.23 11.62 -15.28
N TRP A 13 -21.27 12.62 -14.39
CA TRP A 13 -20.54 12.55 -13.13
C TRP A 13 -21.05 11.41 -12.23
N GLN A 14 -22.38 11.24 -12.09
CA GLN A 14 -22.98 10.15 -11.31
C GLN A 14 -22.61 8.77 -11.88
N ASN A 15 -22.63 8.62 -13.20
CA ASN A 15 -22.26 7.37 -13.86
C ASN A 15 -20.78 7.02 -13.58
N ASN A 16 -19.89 8.00 -13.72
CA ASN A 16 -18.48 7.82 -13.41
C ASN A 16 -18.25 7.50 -11.93
N GLU A 17 -19.01 8.11 -11.02
CA GLU A 17 -18.97 7.82 -9.59
C GLU A 17 -19.35 6.35 -9.32
N ALA A 18 -20.46 5.88 -9.87
CA ALA A 18 -20.94 4.51 -9.72
C ALA A 18 -19.95 3.47 -10.27
N LEU A 19 -19.30 3.75 -11.40
CA LEU A 19 -18.28 2.84 -11.94
C LEU A 19 -17.01 2.84 -11.08
N ALA A 20 -16.59 3.99 -10.55
CA ALA A 20 -15.44 4.07 -9.66
C ALA A 20 -15.69 3.33 -8.34
N GLU A 21 -16.92 3.37 -7.80
CA GLU A 21 -17.33 2.55 -6.66
C GLU A 21 -17.18 1.05 -6.94
N GLN A 22 -17.64 0.59 -8.11
CA GLN A 22 -17.50 -0.81 -8.53
C GLN A 22 -16.05 -1.20 -8.80
N MET A 23 -15.17 -0.26 -9.17
CA MET A 23 -13.76 -0.52 -9.44
C MET A 23 -12.95 -0.85 -8.17
N ILE A 24 -13.31 -0.22 -7.03
CA ILE A 24 -12.59 -0.38 -5.75
C ILE A 24 -12.45 -1.85 -5.32
N PRO A 25 -13.52 -2.68 -5.28
CA PRO A 25 -13.39 -4.08 -4.88
C PRO A 25 -12.51 -4.88 -5.85
N LEU A 26 -12.58 -4.62 -7.16
CA LEU A 26 -11.81 -5.31 -8.18
C LEU A 26 -10.30 -5.01 -8.06
N VAL A 27 -9.94 -3.73 -7.87
CA VAL A 27 -8.55 -3.34 -7.58
C VAL A 27 -8.07 -3.98 -6.28
N GLY A 28 -8.92 -4.03 -5.26
CA GLY A 28 -8.61 -4.69 -3.99
C GLY A 28 -8.38 -6.20 -4.16
N GLN A 29 -9.18 -6.87 -4.99
CA GLN A 29 -9.06 -8.28 -5.31
C GLN A 29 -7.72 -8.57 -6.01
N LEU A 30 -7.43 -7.86 -7.11
CA LEU A 30 -6.17 -7.96 -7.85
C LEU A 30 -4.95 -7.80 -6.93
N TYR A 31 -4.99 -6.82 -6.03
CA TYR A 31 -3.90 -6.58 -5.09
C TYR A 31 -3.71 -7.72 -4.08
N ARG A 32 -4.79 -8.21 -3.45
CA ARG A 32 -4.69 -9.21 -2.38
C ARG A 32 -4.51 -10.64 -2.88
N GLN A 33 -5.12 -10.99 -4.00
CA GLN A 33 -5.11 -12.35 -4.54
C GLN A 33 -3.93 -12.54 -5.47
N ASN A 34 -3.79 -11.67 -6.48
CA ASN A 34 -2.81 -11.82 -7.56
C ASN A 34 -1.49 -11.08 -7.30
N ASN A 35 -1.41 -10.24 -6.27
CA ASN A 35 -0.31 -9.31 -6.06
C ASN A 35 -0.10 -8.38 -7.28
N VAL A 36 -1.21 -7.96 -7.90
CA VAL A 36 -1.22 -7.01 -9.01
C VAL A 36 -1.45 -5.61 -8.48
N VAL A 37 -0.49 -4.73 -8.69
CA VAL A 37 -0.56 -3.31 -8.35
C VAL A 37 -1.09 -2.54 -9.56
N ALA A 38 -2.39 -2.23 -9.54
CA ALA A 38 -3.02 -1.41 -10.57
C ALA A 38 -2.68 0.08 -10.37
N THR A 39 -2.16 0.72 -11.41
CA THR A 39 -1.83 2.15 -11.43
C THR A 39 -2.51 2.89 -12.57
N MET A 40 -2.57 4.21 -12.45
CA MET A 40 -2.94 5.13 -13.52
C MET A 40 -1.83 6.18 -13.64
N PHE A 41 -1.03 6.07 -14.72
CA PHE A 41 0.14 6.91 -14.97
C PHE A 41 1.06 7.02 -13.75
N GLY A 42 1.43 5.86 -13.19
CA GLY A 42 2.30 5.72 -12.02
C GLY A 42 1.62 6.00 -10.67
N ARG A 43 0.35 6.42 -10.64
CA ARG A 43 -0.41 6.62 -9.39
C ARG A 43 -1.16 5.34 -9.03
N SER A 44 -0.87 4.77 -7.87
CA SER A 44 -1.58 3.58 -7.38
C SER A 44 -3.08 3.84 -7.17
N LEU A 45 -3.91 2.91 -7.65
CA LEU A 45 -5.37 2.87 -7.45
C LEU A 45 -5.77 2.13 -6.17
N ILE A 46 -4.82 1.48 -5.50
CA ILE A 46 -5.06 0.72 -4.27
C ILE A 46 -5.46 1.67 -3.13
N LYS A 47 -6.49 1.29 -2.37
CA LYS A 47 -7.00 2.04 -1.21
C LYS A 47 -7.34 3.51 -1.54
N ARG A 48 -7.73 3.81 -2.78
CA ARG A 48 -8.16 5.15 -3.18
C ARG A 48 -9.66 5.33 -2.98
N SER A 49 -10.04 6.53 -2.58
CA SER A 49 -11.45 6.93 -2.59
C SER A 49 -11.95 7.13 -4.01
N VAL A 50 -13.27 7.00 -4.20
CA VAL A 50 -13.98 7.25 -5.46
C VAL A 50 -13.58 8.60 -6.07
N ILE A 51 -13.67 9.68 -5.28
CA ILE A 51 -13.27 11.03 -5.70
C ILE A 51 -11.81 11.10 -6.14
N ARG A 52 -10.91 10.33 -5.50
CA ARG A 52 -9.51 10.33 -5.90
C ARG A 52 -9.31 9.64 -7.25
N ILE A 53 -9.97 8.50 -7.47
CA ILE A 53 -9.97 7.79 -8.76
C ILE A 53 -10.44 8.74 -9.87
N LEU A 54 -11.56 9.44 -9.68
CA LEU A 54 -12.09 10.42 -10.64
C LEU A 54 -11.11 11.56 -10.94
N LYS A 55 -10.44 12.08 -9.91
CA LYS A 55 -9.43 13.14 -10.06
C LYS A 55 -8.21 12.67 -10.84
N ASP A 56 -7.75 11.45 -10.59
CA ASP A 56 -6.58 10.91 -11.28
C ASP A 56 -6.89 10.67 -12.78
N HIS A 57 -8.14 10.31 -13.16
CA HIS A 57 -8.57 10.25 -14.57
C HIS A 57 -8.53 11.63 -15.26
N ARG A 58 -9.07 12.66 -14.61
CA ARG A 58 -9.01 14.04 -15.13
C ARG A 58 -7.56 14.54 -15.32
N PHE A 59 -6.61 14.01 -14.55
CA PHE A 59 -5.21 14.39 -14.66
C PHE A 59 -4.55 13.85 -15.94
N VAL A 60 -5.00 12.70 -16.45
CA VAL A 60 -4.46 12.08 -17.68
C VAL A 60 -4.53 13.01 -18.88
N ARG A 61 -5.64 13.76 -19.03
CA ARG A 61 -5.81 14.74 -20.11
C ARG A 61 -4.68 15.76 -20.17
N LYS A 62 -4.08 16.12 -19.03
CA LYS A 62 -2.95 17.07 -18.97
C LYS A 62 -1.63 16.48 -19.47
N ILE A 63 -1.49 15.15 -19.45
CA ILE A 63 -0.25 14.45 -19.80
C ILE A 63 -0.30 13.93 -21.25
N GLU A 64 -1.37 13.23 -21.62
CA GLU A 64 -1.46 12.50 -22.89
C GLU A 64 -2.27 13.22 -23.97
N GLY A 65 -2.87 14.38 -23.64
CA GLY A 65 -3.83 15.10 -24.50
C GLY A 65 -5.12 14.33 -24.80
N THR A 66 -5.21 13.08 -24.36
CA THR A 66 -6.33 12.15 -24.55
C THR A 66 -7.22 12.20 -23.32
N GLU A 67 -8.51 12.42 -23.50
CA GLU A 67 -9.47 12.37 -22.41
C GLU A 67 -9.75 10.91 -22.01
N LEU A 68 -9.54 10.62 -20.73
CA LEU A 68 -9.75 9.33 -20.12
C LEU A 68 -10.77 9.48 -19.01
N SER A 69 -11.83 8.67 -19.05
CA SER A 69 -12.83 8.57 -17.98
C SER A 69 -12.75 7.21 -17.32
N VAL A 70 -13.56 7.03 -16.27
CA VAL A 70 -13.67 5.73 -15.60
C VAL A 70 -14.32 4.69 -16.52
N GLU A 71 -15.15 5.12 -17.47
CA GLU A 71 -15.76 4.23 -18.48
C GLU A 71 -14.71 3.55 -19.37
N ASP A 72 -13.58 4.21 -19.61
CA ASP A 72 -12.47 3.65 -20.39
C ASP A 72 -11.67 2.61 -19.58
N THR A 73 -11.50 2.80 -18.27
CA THR A 73 -10.61 1.97 -17.43
C THR A 73 -11.32 0.85 -16.68
N TYR A 74 -12.59 1.05 -16.30
CA TYR A 74 -13.37 0.05 -15.58
C TYR A 74 -13.44 -1.30 -16.33
N PRO A 75 -13.72 -1.36 -17.65
CA PRO A 75 -13.75 -2.62 -18.38
C PRO A 75 -12.41 -3.36 -18.32
N ILE A 76 -11.29 -2.64 -18.37
CA ILE A 76 -9.94 -3.22 -18.26
C ILE A 76 -9.73 -3.82 -16.87
N VAL A 77 -10.02 -3.07 -15.81
CA VAL A 77 -9.88 -3.57 -14.43
C VAL A 77 -10.75 -4.80 -14.20
N LYS A 78 -11.97 -4.79 -14.72
CA LYS A 78 -12.90 -5.92 -14.65
C LYS A 78 -12.35 -7.15 -15.36
N ALA A 79 -11.96 -7.02 -16.62
CA ALA A 79 -11.38 -8.13 -17.38
C ALA A 79 -10.11 -8.68 -16.70
N MET A 80 -9.22 -7.80 -16.22
CA MET A 80 -8.04 -8.21 -15.45
C MET A 80 -8.40 -9.01 -14.20
N SER A 81 -9.47 -8.64 -13.47
CA SER A 81 -9.90 -9.34 -12.25
C SER A 81 -10.48 -10.74 -12.50
N GLU A 82 -10.86 -11.03 -13.75
CA GLU A 82 -11.37 -12.32 -14.20
C GLU A 82 -10.25 -13.19 -14.81
N MET A 83 -9.07 -12.61 -15.05
CA MET A 83 -7.88 -13.31 -15.57
C MET A 83 -7.02 -13.89 -14.44
N ASN A 84 -6.34 -14.99 -14.74
CA ASN A 84 -5.36 -15.59 -13.84
C ASN A 84 -4.00 -14.87 -13.92
N LEU A 85 -3.93 -13.62 -13.45
CA LEU A 85 -2.70 -12.81 -13.54
C LEU A 85 -1.72 -13.12 -12.40
N GLY A 86 -0.44 -13.26 -12.70
CA GLY A 86 0.64 -13.31 -11.72
C GLY A 86 1.03 -11.94 -11.15
N PRO A 87 1.94 -11.90 -10.16
CA PRO A 87 2.38 -10.65 -9.52
C PRO A 87 2.99 -9.65 -10.51
N ALA A 88 2.46 -8.42 -10.55
CA ALA A 88 2.90 -7.41 -11.51
C ALA A 88 2.51 -5.98 -11.10
N HIS A 89 3.15 -4.99 -11.70
CA HIS A 89 2.66 -3.61 -11.72
C HIS A 89 2.04 -3.33 -13.08
N VAL A 90 0.75 -3.02 -13.11
CA VAL A 90 0.00 -2.83 -14.36
C VAL A 90 -0.58 -1.43 -14.40
N ASP A 91 -0.18 -0.63 -15.40
CA ASP A 91 -0.71 0.71 -15.59
C ASP A 91 -1.97 0.69 -16.47
N VAL A 92 -3.12 0.61 -15.81
CA VAL A 92 -4.44 0.58 -16.43
C VAL A 92 -4.71 1.83 -17.25
N GLY A 93 -4.17 2.98 -16.84
CA GLY A 93 -4.30 4.24 -17.59
C GLY A 93 -3.62 4.16 -18.95
N LYS A 94 -2.41 3.60 -19.01
CA LYS A 94 -1.69 3.38 -20.27
C LYS A 94 -2.38 2.35 -21.15
N LEU A 95 -2.87 1.24 -20.57
CA LEU A 95 -3.64 0.23 -21.30
C LEU A 95 -4.88 0.84 -21.96
N ALA A 96 -5.63 1.65 -21.21
CA ALA A 96 -6.84 2.31 -21.71
C ALA A 96 -6.55 3.30 -22.85
N VAL A 97 -5.49 4.11 -22.71
CA VAL A 97 -5.05 5.00 -23.80
C VAL A 97 -4.60 4.21 -25.04
N SER A 98 -3.84 3.12 -24.86
CA SER A 98 -3.39 2.27 -25.96
C SER A 98 -4.58 1.64 -26.69
N PHE A 99 -5.52 1.03 -25.95
CA PHE A 99 -6.73 0.41 -26.50
C PHE A 99 -7.58 1.43 -27.27
N LYS A 100 -7.77 2.63 -26.72
CA LYS A 100 -8.50 3.72 -27.38
C LYS A 100 -7.82 4.22 -28.65
N ARG A 101 -6.49 4.33 -28.66
CA ARG A 101 -5.70 4.73 -29.85
C ARG A 101 -5.76 3.70 -30.99
N GLN A 102 -5.93 2.43 -30.67
CA GLN A 102 -6.11 1.36 -31.66
C GLN A 102 -7.54 1.32 -32.24
N GLY A 103 -8.44 2.19 -31.76
CA GLY A 103 -9.85 2.23 -32.18
C GLY A 103 -10.77 1.33 -31.35
N GLY A 104 -10.29 0.75 -30.25
CA GLY A 104 -11.01 -0.23 -29.44
C GLY A 104 -11.03 -1.62 -30.08
N GLY A 105 -12.09 -2.38 -29.85
CA GLY A 105 -12.28 -3.73 -30.40
C GLY A 105 -12.45 -4.79 -29.32
N ASP A 106 -11.84 -5.96 -29.52
CA ASP A 106 -11.89 -7.06 -28.56
C ASP A 106 -10.91 -6.80 -27.40
N LEU A 107 -11.46 -6.42 -26.25
CA LEU A 107 -10.71 -6.12 -25.05
C LEU A 107 -9.96 -7.34 -24.49
N ASP A 108 -10.55 -8.54 -24.56
CA ASP A 108 -9.93 -9.76 -24.03
C ASP A 108 -8.69 -10.12 -24.85
N ALA A 109 -8.81 -10.10 -26.17
CA ALA A 109 -7.68 -10.32 -27.08
C ALA A 109 -6.56 -9.29 -26.87
N PHE A 110 -6.92 -8.01 -26.71
CA PHE A 110 -5.96 -6.94 -26.43
C PHE A 110 -5.21 -7.18 -25.11
N LEU A 111 -5.92 -7.46 -24.02
CA LEU A 111 -5.29 -7.68 -22.72
C LEU A 111 -4.45 -8.96 -22.68
N ARG A 112 -4.86 -10.02 -23.39
CA ARG A 112 -4.05 -11.24 -23.53
C ARG A 112 -2.73 -10.99 -24.25
N HIS A 113 -2.73 -10.09 -25.23
CA HIS A 113 -1.52 -9.65 -25.90
C HIS A 113 -0.63 -8.82 -24.95
N GLU A 114 -1.17 -7.77 -24.34
CA GLU A 114 -0.39 -6.83 -23.52
C GLU A 114 0.11 -7.43 -22.20
N LEU A 115 -0.65 -8.36 -21.61
CA LEU A 115 -0.35 -8.98 -20.31
C LEU A 115 0.15 -10.42 -20.45
N GLY A 116 0.53 -10.85 -21.66
CA GLY A 116 0.87 -12.24 -21.96
C GLY A 116 1.94 -12.84 -21.05
N GLU A 117 2.92 -12.04 -20.62
CA GLU A 117 4.01 -12.50 -19.73
C GLU A 117 3.55 -12.87 -18.32
N ILE A 118 2.41 -12.33 -17.86
CA ILE A 118 1.91 -12.52 -16.50
C ILE A 118 0.65 -13.37 -16.45
N ILE A 119 0.05 -13.71 -17.59
CA ILE A 119 -1.12 -14.60 -17.66
C ILE A 119 -0.71 -16.02 -17.23
N ASP A 120 -1.60 -16.63 -16.46
CA ASP A 120 -1.41 -17.91 -15.78
C ASP A 120 -0.21 -17.95 -14.81
N GLY A 121 0.33 -16.79 -14.48
CA GLY A 121 1.43 -16.62 -13.54
C GLY A 121 1.02 -16.71 -12.08
N PHE A 122 -0.28 -16.63 -11.76
CA PHE A 122 -0.74 -16.87 -10.39
C PHE A 122 -0.91 -18.36 -10.15
N GLN A 123 -0.13 -18.85 -9.17
CA GLN A 123 -0.20 -20.20 -8.68
C GLN A 123 -0.76 -20.17 -7.25
N PRO A 124 -1.90 -20.83 -6.97
CA PRO A 124 -2.41 -20.97 -5.61
C PRO A 124 -1.36 -21.63 -4.72
N GLY A 125 -0.77 -20.87 -3.79
CA GLY A 125 0.31 -21.35 -2.90
C GLY A 125 1.72 -21.36 -3.53
N GLY A 126 1.88 -20.92 -4.79
CA GLY A 126 3.19 -20.82 -5.44
C GLY A 126 4.01 -19.66 -4.87
N ASN A 127 5.23 -19.97 -4.42
CA ASN A 127 6.30 -19.07 -3.96
C ASN A 127 5.84 -17.68 -3.47
N LYS A 128 4.98 -17.65 -2.45
CA LYS A 128 5.04 -16.57 -1.46
C LYS A 128 6.37 -16.81 -0.75
N GLY A 129 7.44 -16.14 -1.18
CA GLY A 129 8.73 -16.26 -0.50
C GLY A 129 8.56 -16.15 1.03
N GLU A 130 9.53 -16.65 1.79
CA GLU A 130 9.40 -16.60 3.24
C GLU A 130 9.22 -15.14 3.71
N PRO A 131 8.19 -14.85 4.53
CA PRO A 131 8.04 -13.54 5.10
C PRO A 131 9.29 -13.16 5.88
N GLN A 132 9.79 -11.96 5.61
CA GLN A 132 10.96 -11.42 6.25
C GLN A 132 10.50 -10.45 7.35
N ASP A 133 10.74 -10.83 8.59
CA ASP A 133 10.46 -9.96 9.72
C ASP A 133 11.40 -8.75 9.70
N VAL A 134 10.89 -7.62 10.15
CA VAL A 134 11.60 -6.35 10.21
C VAL A 134 11.37 -5.70 11.56
N VAL A 135 12.45 -5.22 12.16
CA VAL A 135 12.43 -4.44 13.40
C VAL A 135 12.96 -3.04 13.10
N LEU A 136 12.22 -2.03 13.54
CA LEU A 136 12.70 -0.65 13.45
C LEU A 136 13.35 -0.28 14.78
N TYR A 137 14.68 -0.16 14.79
CA TYR A 137 15.41 0.31 15.95
C TYR A 137 15.37 1.84 15.95
N GLY A 138 14.50 2.40 16.78
CA GLY A 138 14.11 3.80 16.75
C GLY A 138 12.70 4.02 16.17
N PHE A 139 11.93 4.88 16.86
CA PHE A 139 10.59 5.31 16.42
C PHE A 139 10.46 6.83 16.33
N GLY A 140 11.53 7.45 15.83
CA GLY A 140 11.60 8.87 15.49
C GLY A 140 10.82 9.18 14.19
N ARG A 141 11.20 10.25 13.49
CA ARG A 141 10.54 10.64 12.24
C ARG A 141 10.65 9.56 11.15
N ILE A 142 11.87 9.06 10.90
CA ILE A 142 12.12 8.04 9.88
C ILE A 142 11.44 6.72 10.22
N GLY A 143 11.61 6.22 11.45
CA GLY A 143 10.95 5.00 11.91
C GLY A 143 9.42 5.04 11.75
N ARG A 144 8.77 6.17 12.10
CA ARG A 144 7.32 6.31 11.90
C ARG A 144 6.92 6.29 10.42
N LEU A 145 7.70 6.93 9.54
CA LEU A 145 7.41 6.93 8.10
C LEU A 145 7.59 5.53 7.49
N LEU A 146 8.66 4.83 7.86
CA LEU A 146 8.87 3.43 7.45
C LEU A 146 7.71 2.55 7.93
N ALA A 147 7.31 2.68 9.20
CA ALA A 147 6.19 1.92 9.73
C ALA A 147 4.89 2.17 8.96
N ARG A 148 4.58 3.44 8.62
CA ARG A 148 3.41 3.78 7.78
C ARG A 148 3.46 3.06 6.44
N VAL A 149 4.59 3.14 5.72
CA VAL A 149 4.75 2.53 4.39
C VAL A 149 4.68 1.00 4.45
N MET A 150 5.34 0.39 5.43
CA MET A 150 5.37 -1.07 5.58
C MET A 150 3.98 -1.63 5.85
N VAL A 151 3.25 -1.03 6.80
CA VAL A 151 1.89 -1.45 7.15
C VAL A 151 0.90 -1.20 6.01
N GLU A 152 1.07 -0.13 5.23
CA GLU A 152 0.25 0.13 4.05
C GLU A 152 0.43 -0.97 2.98
N LYS A 153 1.65 -1.49 2.84
CA LYS A 153 2.04 -2.49 1.83
C LYS A 153 1.89 -3.95 2.25
N ALA A 154 1.68 -4.26 3.53
CA ALA A 154 1.62 -5.63 4.05
C ALA A 154 0.54 -6.55 3.40
N GLY A 155 -0.43 -6.01 2.67
CA GLY A 155 -1.58 -6.75 2.12
C GLY A 155 -1.47 -7.25 0.67
N GLY A 156 -0.48 -6.83 -0.12
CA GLY A 156 -0.35 -7.26 -1.53
C GLY A 156 1.01 -7.83 -1.77
N GLY A 157 1.19 -9.09 -1.36
CA GLY A 157 2.38 -9.90 -1.61
C GLY A 157 3.72 -9.37 -1.05
N ASN A 158 3.75 -8.23 -0.35
CA ASN A 158 4.95 -7.79 0.34
C ASN A 158 5.26 -8.75 1.50
N LEU A 159 6.47 -9.29 1.47
CA LEU A 159 6.95 -10.26 2.46
C LEU A 159 7.55 -9.58 3.70
N LEU A 160 7.81 -8.27 3.65
CA LEU A 160 8.35 -7.53 4.78
C LEU A 160 7.28 -7.28 5.84
N ARG A 161 7.46 -7.86 7.03
CA ARG A 161 6.53 -7.76 8.16
C ARG A 161 7.15 -6.91 9.26
N LEU A 162 6.54 -5.77 9.57
CA LEU A 162 6.94 -5.00 10.74
C LEU A 162 6.50 -5.76 12.01
N ARG A 163 7.45 -6.35 12.73
CA ARG A 163 7.17 -7.13 13.95
C ARG A 163 7.41 -6.37 15.23
N ALA A 164 8.41 -5.49 15.24
CA ALA A 164 8.72 -4.71 16.42
C ALA A 164 9.26 -3.32 16.11
N ILE A 165 9.11 -2.44 17.10
CA ILE A 165 9.81 -1.16 17.19
C ILE A 165 10.59 -1.13 18.50
N VAL A 166 11.82 -0.66 18.46
CA VAL A 166 12.64 -0.46 19.66
C VAL A 166 12.67 1.03 20.00
N VAL A 167 12.39 1.34 21.26
CA VAL A 167 12.46 2.69 21.81
C VAL A 167 13.20 2.66 23.15
N ARG A 168 13.64 3.82 23.63
CA ARG A 168 14.27 3.90 24.96
C ARG A 168 13.24 3.85 26.07
N GLY A 169 13.52 3.06 27.10
CA GLY A 169 12.71 2.97 28.32
C GLY A 169 12.85 4.22 29.17
N ARG A 170 11.87 5.12 29.13
CA ARG A 170 11.80 6.26 30.05
C ARG A 170 10.37 6.48 30.54
N GLY A 171 10.16 6.37 31.84
CA GLY A 171 8.88 6.69 32.49
C GLY A 171 7.80 5.62 32.31
N ASP A 172 6.55 6.07 32.30
CA ASP A 172 5.34 5.23 32.25
C ASP A 172 5.12 4.63 30.86
N VAL A 173 5.16 3.31 30.76
CA VAL A 173 5.04 2.54 29.51
C VAL A 173 3.70 2.79 28.82
N ALA A 174 2.59 2.81 29.55
CA ALA A 174 1.26 2.99 28.97
C ALA A 174 1.15 4.39 28.34
N LYS A 175 1.66 5.42 29.03
CA LYS A 175 1.71 6.79 28.50
C LYS A 175 2.64 6.92 27.30
N ASP A 176 3.76 6.20 27.29
CA ASP A 176 4.66 6.22 26.13
C ASP A 176 4.01 5.58 24.90
N LEU A 177 3.36 4.43 25.04
CA LEU A 177 2.64 3.76 23.95
C LEU A 177 1.57 4.66 23.33
N GLU A 178 0.75 5.31 24.16
CA GLU A 178 -0.24 6.29 23.70
C GLU A 178 0.41 7.46 22.95
N LYS A 179 1.55 7.95 23.45
CA LYS A 179 2.32 8.97 22.75
C LYS A 179 2.84 8.49 21.40
N ARG A 180 3.36 7.26 21.28
CA ARG A 180 3.81 6.68 20.00
C ARG A 180 2.65 6.54 19.02
N ALA A 181 1.51 6.01 19.47
CA ALA A 181 0.31 5.91 18.67
C ALA A 181 -0.19 7.28 18.18
N SER A 182 -0.22 8.29 19.05
CA SER A 182 -0.60 9.67 18.70
C SER A 182 0.34 10.30 17.65
N LEU A 183 1.65 10.11 17.80
CA LEU A 183 2.66 10.60 16.85
C LEU A 183 2.63 9.84 15.52
N LEU A 184 2.27 8.56 15.53
CA LEU A 184 2.04 7.80 14.31
C LEU A 184 0.74 8.24 13.64
N ARG A 185 -0.31 8.57 14.41
CA ARG A 185 -1.61 9.02 13.90
C ARG A 185 -1.56 10.40 13.25
N ARG A 186 -0.77 11.33 13.81
CA ARG A 186 -0.66 12.71 13.33
C ARG A 186 0.79 13.07 13.04
N ASP A 187 1.08 13.29 11.76
CA ASP A 187 2.37 13.84 11.32
C ASP A 187 2.14 15.23 10.72
N SER A 188 3.00 16.18 11.08
CA SER A 188 2.84 17.58 10.64
C SER A 188 3.16 17.81 9.17
N VAL A 189 3.96 16.93 8.55
CA VAL A 189 4.38 17.05 7.15
C VAL A 189 3.63 16.07 6.27
N HIS A 190 3.43 14.85 6.75
CA HIS A 190 2.78 13.78 5.98
C HIS A 190 1.29 13.61 6.29
N GLY A 191 0.74 14.47 7.15
CA GLY A 191 -0.66 14.48 7.49
C GLY A 191 -1.10 13.32 8.39
N PRO A 192 -2.43 13.13 8.53
CA PRO A 192 -2.99 12.04 9.33
C PRO A 192 -2.63 10.68 8.71
N PHE A 193 -2.47 9.68 9.56
CA PHE A 193 -2.34 8.29 9.11
C PHE A 193 -3.69 7.78 8.61
N ASP A 194 -3.69 7.23 7.40
CA ASP A 194 -4.88 6.66 6.75
C ASP A 194 -5.05 5.19 7.17
N GLY A 195 -5.54 5.00 8.39
CA GLY A 195 -5.65 3.68 8.99
C GLY A 195 -6.03 3.68 10.47
N THR A 196 -6.06 2.49 11.06
CA THR A 196 -6.38 2.27 12.46
C THR A 196 -5.12 2.00 13.27
N ILE A 197 -5.13 2.49 14.52
CA ILE A 197 -4.07 2.24 15.50
C ILE A 197 -4.76 1.96 16.83
N ALA A 198 -4.54 0.76 17.37
CA ALA A 198 -4.96 0.37 18.72
C ALA A 198 -3.72 0.14 19.60
N VAL A 199 -3.85 0.45 20.88
CA VAL A 199 -2.78 0.30 21.88
C VAL A 199 -3.19 -0.81 22.84
N ASP A 200 -2.27 -1.74 23.10
CA ASP A 200 -2.37 -2.71 24.18
C ASP A 200 -1.21 -2.46 25.15
N ALA A 201 -1.52 -1.88 26.30
CA ALA A 201 -0.51 -1.52 27.29
C ALA A 201 0.04 -2.75 28.04
N ASP A 202 -0.78 -3.78 28.22
CA ASP A 202 -0.42 -4.99 28.97
C ASP A 202 0.52 -5.85 28.13
N ALA A 203 0.20 -6.08 26.86
CA ALA A 203 1.05 -6.77 25.91
C ALA A 203 2.19 -5.90 25.36
N ARG A 204 2.15 -4.58 25.61
CA ARG A 204 3.08 -3.57 25.07
C ARG A 204 3.14 -3.58 23.54
N THR A 205 1.97 -3.61 22.89
CA THR A 205 1.87 -3.65 21.43
C THR A 205 1.10 -2.48 20.84
N LEU A 206 1.39 -2.20 19.57
CA LEU A 206 0.60 -1.32 18.72
C LEU A 206 0.02 -2.16 17.57
N THR A 207 -1.31 -2.20 17.45
CA THR A 207 -1.97 -2.85 16.31
C THR A 207 -2.28 -1.80 15.25
N ILE A 208 -1.56 -1.84 14.13
CA ILE A 208 -1.63 -0.84 13.04
C ILE A 208 -2.20 -1.50 11.79
N ASN A 209 -3.40 -1.11 11.36
CA ASN A 209 -4.15 -1.76 10.27
C ASN A 209 -4.18 -3.30 10.39
N GLY A 210 -4.33 -3.81 11.61
CA GLY A 210 -4.34 -5.26 11.91
C GLY A 210 -2.96 -5.91 12.08
N ASN A 211 -1.85 -5.19 11.83
CA ASN A 211 -0.50 -5.68 12.09
C ASN A 211 -0.13 -5.41 13.56
N VAL A 212 0.09 -6.46 14.33
CA VAL A 212 0.54 -6.36 15.72
C VAL A 212 2.04 -6.09 15.73
N VAL A 213 2.44 -4.96 16.32
CA VAL A 213 3.83 -4.52 16.42
C VAL A 213 4.24 -4.47 17.88
N GLN A 214 5.22 -5.27 18.27
CA GLN A 214 5.79 -5.26 19.62
C GLN A 214 6.56 -3.97 19.88
N VAL A 215 6.34 -3.33 21.02
CA VAL A 215 7.18 -2.21 21.46
C VAL A 215 8.17 -2.72 22.49
N ILE A 216 9.44 -2.73 22.11
CA ILE A 216 10.56 -3.20 22.93
C ILE A 216 11.28 -1.97 23.49
N TYR A 217 11.56 -2.01 24.78
CA TYR A 217 12.25 -0.95 25.50
C TYR A 217 13.68 -1.40 25.82
N ALA A 218 14.67 -0.73 25.25
CA ALA A 218 16.08 -1.01 25.48
C ALA A 218 16.93 0.25 25.25
N ASP A 219 18.05 0.36 25.97
CA ASP A 219 18.98 1.49 25.81
C ASP A 219 20.14 1.14 24.86
N SER A 220 20.50 -0.13 24.75
CA SER A 220 21.51 -0.64 23.83
C SER A 220 21.04 -1.89 23.03
N PRO A 221 21.56 -2.11 21.80
CA PRO A 221 21.23 -3.29 20.99
C PRO A 221 21.51 -4.61 21.70
N SER A 222 22.63 -4.66 22.45
CA SER A 222 23.09 -5.84 23.18
C SER A 222 22.17 -6.29 24.33
N GLU A 223 21.20 -5.46 24.73
CA GLU A 223 20.22 -5.80 25.78
C GLU A 223 19.01 -6.56 25.26
N ILE A 224 18.88 -6.72 23.94
CA ILE A 224 17.64 -7.22 23.32
C ILE A 224 17.82 -8.66 22.87
N ASP A 225 16.94 -9.54 23.38
CA ASP A 225 16.74 -10.87 22.84
C ASP A 225 15.40 -10.91 22.09
N TYR A 226 15.47 -10.83 20.76
CA TYR A 226 14.29 -10.85 19.87
C TYR A 226 13.55 -12.19 19.89
N THR A 227 14.22 -13.29 20.24
CA THR A 227 13.60 -14.63 20.24
C THR A 227 12.51 -14.76 21.29
N THR A 228 12.59 -13.97 22.37
CA THR A 228 11.55 -13.87 23.41
C THR A 228 10.21 -13.35 22.88
N TYR A 229 10.22 -12.69 21.71
CA TYR A 229 9.05 -12.16 21.01
C TYR A 229 8.69 -12.97 19.75
N ASP A 230 9.25 -14.17 19.60
CA ASP A 230 9.08 -15.04 18.43
C ASP A 230 9.55 -14.37 17.12
N ILE A 231 10.71 -13.72 17.19
CA ILE A 231 11.39 -13.06 16.07
C ILE A 231 12.80 -13.66 15.96
N HIS A 232 13.07 -14.44 14.90
CA HIS A 232 14.27 -15.28 14.80
C HIS A 232 15.25 -14.90 13.69
N ASN A 233 14.78 -14.21 12.64
CA ASN A 233 15.62 -13.80 11.51
C ASN A 233 15.09 -12.46 10.98
N ALA A 234 15.21 -11.40 11.77
CA ALA A 234 14.69 -10.09 11.38
C ALA A 234 15.76 -9.21 10.74
N VAL A 235 15.35 -8.42 9.75
CA VAL A 235 16.13 -7.28 9.28
C VAL A 235 15.96 -6.15 10.30
N ILE A 236 17.05 -5.74 10.93
CA ILE A 236 17.06 -4.59 11.83
C ILE A 236 17.36 -3.32 11.04
N VAL A 237 16.45 -2.36 11.09
CA VAL A 237 16.63 -1.03 10.49
C VAL A 237 16.90 -0.02 11.60
N ASP A 238 18.19 0.21 11.88
CA ASP A 238 18.61 1.25 12.81
C ASP A 238 18.41 2.64 12.21
N ASN A 239 17.39 3.32 12.71
CA ASN A 239 17.02 4.67 12.30
C ASN A 239 17.17 5.67 13.45
N THR A 240 17.92 5.31 14.50
CA THR A 240 18.25 6.23 15.60
C THR A 240 19.29 7.25 15.20
N GLY A 241 20.17 6.88 14.26
CA GLY A 241 21.31 7.68 13.86
C GLY A 241 22.38 7.80 14.94
N ILE A 242 22.40 6.91 15.93
CA ILE A 242 23.44 6.84 16.98
C ILE A 242 24.59 5.94 16.50
N TRP A 243 24.26 4.70 16.11
CA TRP A 243 25.20 3.78 15.48
C TRP A 243 25.26 4.08 13.99
N ARG A 244 26.46 4.31 13.47
CA ARG A 244 26.67 4.77 12.08
C ARG A 244 27.81 4.06 11.36
N ASP A 245 28.62 3.32 12.11
CA ASP A 245 29.72 2.52 11.60
C ASP A 245 29.40 1.03 11.74
N GLU A 246 30.20 0.21 11.05
CA GLU A 246 30.07 -1.24 11.05
C GLU A 246 30.18 -1.82 12.46
N ALA A 247 31.13 -1.33 13.27
CA ALA A 247 31.31 -1.78 14.64
C ALA A 247 30.10 -1.47 15.53
N GLY A 248 29.49 -0.29 15.36
CA GLY A 248 28.27 0.09 16.08
C GLY A 248 27.06 -0.72 15.65
N LEU A 249 26.86 -0.89 14.34
CA LEU A 249 25.74 -1.67 13.80
C LEU A 249 25.90 -3.18 14.05
N GLY A 250 27.13 -3.67 14.15
CA GLY A 250 27.44 -5.06 14.51
C GLY A 250 26.95 -5.46 15.90
N GLN A 251 26.60 -4.51 16.77
CA GLN A 251 26.01 -4.80 18.09
C GLN A 251 24.57 -5.36 18.00
N HIS A 252 23.92 -5.27 16.83
CA HIS A 252 22.59 -5.86 16.60
C HIS A 252 22.64 -7.34 16.21
N LEU A 253 23.83 -7.89 15.90
CA LEU A 253 24.07 -9.29 15.54
C LEU A 253 24.31 -10.13 16.79
#